data_AF-A0AA41XE97-F1
#
_entry.id   AF-A0AA41XE97-F1
#
_cell.length_a   1.000
_cell.length_b   1.000
_cell.length_c   1.000
_cell.angle_alpha   90.00
_cell.angle_beta   90.00
_cell.angle_gamma   90.00
#
_symmetry.space_group_name_H-M   'P 1'
#
loop_
_entity.id
_entity.type
_entity.pdbx_description
1 polymer ?
#
loop_
_entity_poly.entity_id
_entity_poly.type
_entity_poly.pdbx_seq_one_letter_code
_entity_poly.pdbx_strand_id
1 'polypeptide(L)'
;MSKSRVPSCVNEVQPNYKLPDLKGFIEYVDFTPIAPIDEFKRGLREIIKLGVQNFFIDNKAIASTLLLSLVSLTENYFRNILSRAILICPHAQKVSSSQNVNLGTVLWYGSEKAIQGVSENFSFASSSEIKNVSQKLLGFQVQKNSLLESVLEEYDKVCNLRHAVVHSDGFLAGKNATSLSIVKVDKRVRVFFDYASFQEVSAMCLTLVTNYNDELFKEFCERWAIIWRRDYNINLSNEGEKFQEVWKLFFSMADYNESAIKDKMDMVDCMKSIKTIYQL
;
A
#
# COMPACT_ATOMS: atom_id res chain seq x y z
N MET A 1 3.36 -1.06 65.20
CA MET A 1 3.68 -1.25 63.78
C MET A 1 2.62 -2.12 63.14
N SER A 2 1.77 -1.56 62.27
CA SER A 2 0.76 -2.32 61.54
C SER A 2 0.73 -1.78 60.11
N LYS A 3 1.37 -2.49 59.17
CA LYS A 3 1.21 -2.22 57.74
C LYS A 3 -0.17 -2.74 57.36
N SER A 4 -1.12 -1.85 57.12
CA SER A 4 -2.45 -2.22 56.61
C SER A 4 -2.27 -2.91 55.26
N ARG A 5 -2.49 -4.23 55.21
CA ARG A 5 -2.58 -4.94 53.93
C ARG A 5 -3.93 -4.56 53.32
N VAL A 6 -3.91 -3.73 52.29
CA VAL A 6 -5.09 -3.48 51.45
C VAL A 6 -5.50 -4.84 50.86
N PRO A 7 -6.75 -5.28 51.04
CA PRO A 7 -7.23 -6.52 50.44
C PRO A 7 -7.09 -6.46 48.92
N SER A 8 -6.52 -7.51 48.31
CA SER A 8 -6.53 -7.72 46.86
C SER A 8 -7.95 -8.12 46.41
N CYS A 9 -8.91 -7.20 46.51
CA CYS A 9 -10.32 -7.45 46.18
C CYS A 9 -10.73 -6.96 44.78
N VAL A 10 -9.82 -6.31 44.05
CA VAL A 10 -10.13 -5.68 42.75
C VAL A 10 -9.77 -6.58 41.58
N ASN A 11 -8.62 -7.25 41.61
CA ASN A 11 -8.15 -8.12 40.52
C ASN A 11 -7.49 -9.38 41.07
N GLU A 12 -7.54 -10.45 40.26
CA GLU A 12 -6.69 -11.62 40.46
C GLU A 12 -5.21 -11.25 40.25
N VAL A 13 -4.33 -11.78 41.11
CA VAL A 13 -2.88 -11.60 40.94
C VAL A 13 -2.43 -12.42 39.75
N GLN A 14 -2.11 -11.75 38.64
CA GLN A 14 -1.60 -12.41 37.44
C GLN A 14 -0.11 -12.76 37.59
N PRO A 15 0.35 -13.90 37.03
CA PRO A 15 1.77 -14.22 36.97
C PRO A 15 2.55 -13.16 36.20
N ASN A 16 3.80 -12.92 36.59
CA ASN A 16 4.69 -12.05 35.84
C ASN A 16 5.24 -12.81 34.62
N TYR A 17 4.56 -12.66 33.47
CA TYR A 17 4.97 -13.28 32.21
C TYR A 17 6.05 -12.46 31.49
N LYS A 18 7.06 -13.16 30.96
CA LYS A 18 8.03 -12.60 30.01
C LYS A 18 7.88 -13.33 28.68
N LEU A 19 7.99 -12.59 27.57
CA LEU A 19 8.03 -13.21 26.25
C LEU A 19 9.28 -14.10 26.14
N PRO A 20 9.16 -15.27 25.47
CA PRO A 20 10.32 -16.10 25.14
C PRO A 20 11.21 -15.41 24.09
N ASP A 21 12.31 -16.06 23.71
CA ASP A 21 13.18 -15.59 22.62
C ASP A 21 12.35 -15.32 21.35
N LEU A 22 12.56 -14.15 20.76
CA LEU A 22 11.81 -13.66 19.60
C LEU A 22 12.04 -14.51 18.34
N LYS A 23 13.08 -15.35 18.30
CA LYS A 23 13.35 -16.27 17.18
C LYS A 23 12.16 -17.16 16.83
N GLY A 24 11.32 -17.50 17.82
CA GLY A 24 10.11 -18.29 17.57
C GLY A 24 8.99 -17.56 16.81
N PHE A 25 9.10 -16.24 16.64
CA PHE A 25 8.12 -15.39 15.96
C PHE A 25 8.59 -14.90 14.58
N ILE A 26 9.78 -15.33 14.13
CA ILE A 26 10.44 -14.80 12.93
C ILE A 26 10.77 -15.95 11.98
N GLU A 27 10.36 -15.81 10.73
CA GLU A 27 10.74 -16.68 9.62
C GLU A 27 11.59 -15.90 8.61
N TYR A 28 12.65 -16.51 8.10
CA TYR A 28 13.44 -15.95 7.00
C TYR A 28 12.88 -16.46 5.69
N VAL A 29 12.53 -15.53 4.80
CA VAL A 29 11.92 -15.85 3.51
C VAL A 29 12.81 -15.28 2.40
N ASP A 30 13.10 -16.12 1.40
CA ASP A 30 13.82 -15.68 0.21
C ASP A 30 12.97 -14.69 -0.61
N PHE A 31 13.59 -13.56 -0.98
CA PHE A 31 12.91 -12.52 -1.73
C PHE A 31 13.20 -12.64 -3.23
N THR A 32 12.17 -12.98 -4.00
CA THR A 32 12.19 -12.86 -5.47
C THR A 32 11.46 -11.58 -5.87
N PRO A 33 12.14 -10.57 -6.44
CA PRO A 33 11.50 -9.32 -6.83
C PRO A 33 10.55 -9.56 -8.01
N ILE A 34 9.27 -9.26 -7.81
CA ILE A 34 8.25 -9.17 -8.87
C ILE A 34 7.71 -7.73 -8.92
N ALA A 35 6.80 -7.39 -9.83
CA ALA A 35 6.20 -6.06 -9.85
C ALA A 35 5.36 -5.83 -8.58
N PRO A 36 5.35 -4.62 -7.96
CA PRO A 36 4.56 -4.36 -6.76
C PRO A 36 3.06 -4.68 -6.91
N ILE A 37 2.51 -4.48 -8.11
CA ILE A 37 1.12 -4.87 -8.44
C ILE A 37 0.89 -6.38 -8.33
N ASP A 38 1.86 -7.20 -8.72
CA ASP A 38 1.78 -8.65 -8.62
C ASP A 38 2.01 -9.13 -7.16
N GLU A 39 2.87 -8.45 -6.40
CA GLU A 39 3.02 -8.70 -4.95
C GLU A 39 1.70 -8.46 -4.23
N PHE A 40 1.05 -7.33 -4.52
CA PHE A 40 -0.27 -7.00 -4.01
C PHE A 40 -1.30 -8.06 -4.38
N LYS A 41 -1.43 -8.42 -5.66
CA LYS A 41 -2.44 -9.39 -6.11
C LYS A 41 -2.23 -10.78 -5.52
N ARG A 42 -0.97 -11.21 -5.38
CA ARG A 42 -0.63 -12.47 -4.71
C ARG A 42 -1.10 -12.44 -3.25
N GLY A 43 -0.74 -11.39 -2.50
CA GLY A 43 -1.19 -11.25 -1.11
C GLY A 43 -2.72 -11.18 -0.98
N LEU A 44 -3.38 -10.48 -1.91
CA LEU A 44 -4.83 -10.33 -1.90
C LEU A 44 -5.52 -11.69 -2.08
N ARG A 45 -5.03 -12.53 -2.99
CA ARG A 45 -5.56 -13.89 -3.19
C ARG A 45 -5.42 -14.74 -1.93
N GLU A 46 -4.28 -14.67 -1.24
CA GLU A 46 -4.09 -15.41 0.01
C GLU A 46 -5.05 -14.92 1.10
N ILE A 47 -5.24 -13.60 1.24
CA ILE A 47 -6.21 -13.03 2.20
C ILE A 47 -7.65 -13.46 1.85
N ILE A 48 -8.04 -13.43 0.58
CA ILE A 48 -9.38 -13.84 0.13
C ILE A 48 -9.62 -15.32 0.38
N LYS A 49 -8.62 -16.20 0.16
CA LYS A 49 -8.73 -17.64 0.44
C LYS A 49 -9.01 -17.93 1.92
N LEU A 50 -8.47 -17.12 2.83
CA LEU A 50 -8.76 -17.24 4.27
C LEU A 50 -10.20 -16.80 4.60
N GLY A 51 -10.79 -15.95 3.75
CA GLY A 51 -12.11 -15.40 3.93
C GLY A 51 -13.26 -16.33 3.52
N VAL A 52 -13.28 -17.61 3.89
CA VAL A 52 -14.39 -18.51 3.51
C VAL A 52 -15.66 -18.19 4.31
N GLN A 53 -16.82 -18.22 3.65
CA GLN A 53 -18.12 -17.76 4.16
C GLN A 53 -18.50 -18.30 5.56
N ASN A 54 -18.14 -19.55 5.88
CA ASN A 54 -18.44 -20.18 7.17
C ASN A 54 -17.56 -19.70 8.33
N PHE A 55 -16.43 -19.02 8.07
CA PHE A 55 -15.54 -18.50 9.12
C PHE A 55 -15.96 -17.12 9.65
N PHE A 56 -16.65 -16.30 8.85
CA PHE A 56 -17.05 -14.95 9.24
C PHE A 56 -18.23 -14.91 10.21
N ILE A 57 -19.17 -15.86 10.07
CA ILE A 57 -20.40 -15.89 10.86
C ILE A 57 -20.08 -16.18 12.34
N ASP A 58 -19.13 -17.07 12.59
CA ASP A 58 -18.82 -17.53 13.94
C ASP A 58 -17.64 -16.77 14.60
N ASN A 59 -16.85 -15.99 13.84
CA ASN A 59 -15.66 -15.32 14.36
C ASN A 59 -15.49 -13.87 13.85
N LYS A 60 -16.20 -12.94 14.50
CA LYS A 60 -16.15 -11.48 14.19
C LYS A 60 -14.74 -10.87 14.29
N ALA A 61 -13.87 -11.42 15.13
CA ALA A 61 -12.49 -10.97 15.27
C ALA A 61 -11.64 -11.28 14.01
N ILE A 62 -11.91 -12.40 13.34
CA ILE A 62 -11.19 -12.76 12.11
C ILE A 62 -11.47 -11.75 11.01
N ALA A 63 -12.74 -11.34 10.85
CA ALA A 63 -13.14 -10.35 9.86
C ALA A 63 -12.38 -9.01 10.03
N SER A 64 -12.25 -8.59 11.27
CA SER A 64 -11.48 -7.40 11.68
C SER A 64 -9.99 -7.53 11.35
N THR A 65 -9.40 -8.70 11.61
CA THR A 65 -8.00 -8.97 11.27
C THR A 65 -7.77 -9.01 9.76
N LEU A 66 -8.70 -9.60 9.00
CA LEU A 66 -8.59 -9.65 7.53
C LEU A 66 -8.69 -8.24 6.91
N LEU A 67 -9.53 -7.35 7.44
CA LEU A 67 -9.53 -5.93 7.05
C LEU A 67 -8.14 -5.30 7.28
N LEU A 68 -7.56 -5.52 8.45
CA LEU A 68 -6.23 -4.99 8.77
C LEU A 68 -5.18 -5.51 7.78
N SER A 69 -5.24 -6.79 7.44
CA SER A 69 -4.37 -7.40 6.42
C SER A 69 -4.55 -6.76 5.04
N LEU A 70 -5.79 -6.49 4.61
CA LEU A 70 -6.06 -5.82 3.33
C LEU A 70 -5.45 -4.41 3.29
N VAL A 71 -5.66 -3.60 4.33
CA VAL A 71 -5.11 -2.25 4.41
C VAL A 71 -3.58 -2.32 4.44
N SER A 72 -2.99 -3.18 5.28
CA SER A 72 -1.54 -3.37 5.34
C SER A 72 -0.95 -3.77 3.99
N LEU A 73 -1.63 -4.62 3.22
CA LEU A 73 -1.21 -5.04 1.90
C LEU A 73 -1.26 -3.87 0.89
N THR A 74 -2.31 -3.05 0.93
CA THR A 74 -2.42 -1.82 0.13
C THR A 74 -1.33 -0.81 0.48
N GLU A 75 -1.05 -0.57 1.77
CA GLU A 75 0.04 0.31 2.18
C GLU A 75 1.40 -0.22 1.69
N ASN A 76 1.61 -1.55 1.75
CA ASN A 76 2.83 -2.17 1.28
C ASN A 76 3.00 -2.02 -0.25
N TYR A 77 1.92 -2.04 -1.03
CA TYR A 77 1.99 -1.69 -2.45
C TYR A 77 2.55 -0.27 -2.63
N PHE A 78 2.00 0.72 -1.92
CA PHE A 78 2.47 2.11 -2.00
C PHE A 78 3.94 2.26 -1.60
N ARG A 79 4.36 1.63 -0.50
CA ARG A 79 5.78 1.62 -0.08
C ARG A 79 6.68 1.09 -1.18
N ASN A 80 6.34 -0.05 -1.77
CA ASN A 80 7.14 -0.70 -2.79
C ASN A 80 7.15 0.09 -4.11
N ILE A 81 6.00 0.51 -4.63
CA ILE A 81 5.93 1.21 -5.91
C ILE A 81 6.64 2.56 -5.84
N LEU A 82 6.45 3.32 -4.76
CA LEU A 82 7.05 4.65 -4.62
C LEU A 82 8.57 4.56 -4.44
N SER A 83 9.07 3.70 -3.56
CA SER A 83 10.52 3.55 -3.35
C SER A 83 11.23 3.02 -4.58
N ARG A 84 10.64 2.05 -5.30
CA ARG A 84 11.24 1.49 -6.53
C ARG A 84 11.14 2.45 -7.72
N ALA A 85 10.09 3.26 -7.78
CA ALA A 85 9.94 4.30 -8.79
C ALA A 85 11.04 5.37 -8.71
N ILE A 86 11.51 5.71 -7.49
CA ILE A 86 12.66 6.62 -7.31
C ILE A 86 13.93 6.03 -7.95
N LEU A 87 14.17 4.72 -7.84
CA LEU A 87 15.40 4.11 -8.36
C LEU A 87 15.56 4.26 -9.88
N ILE A 88 14.45 4.29 -10.62
CA ILE A 88 14.48 4.26 -12.08
C ILE A 88 14.20 5.62 -12.73
N CYS A 89 13.66 6.59 -11.99
CA CYS A 89 13.22 7.87 -12.54
C CYS A 89 14.08 9.04 -12.06
N PRO A 90 14.92 9.63 -12.93
CA PRO A 90 15.79 10.75 -12.55
C PRO A 90 15.04 11.97 -12.03
N HIS A 91 13.84 12.25 -12.56
CA HIS A 91 12.98 13.30 -12.02
C HIS A 91 12.58 13.01 -10.57
N ALA A 92 12.17 11.78 -10.27
CA ALA A 92 11.82 11.38 -8.91
C ALA A 92 13.02 11.48 -7.98
N GLN A 93 14.22 11.04 -8.40
CA GLN A 93 15.46 11.18 -7.62
C GLN A 93 15.76 12.63 -7.26
N LYS A 94 15.57 13.55 -8.22
CA LYS A 94 15.75 14.99 -7.98
C LYS A 94 14.74 15.52 -6.97
N VAL A 95 13.46 15.16 -7.12
CA VAL A 95 12.38 15.57 -6.20
C VAL A 95 12.65 15.03 -4.79
N SER A 96 13.03 13.76 -4.68
CA SER A 96 13.26 13.08 -3.39
C SER A 96 14.64 13.34 -2.78
N SER A 97 15.51 14.12 -3.42
CA SER A 97 16.90 14.34 -2.97
C SER A 97 17.03 14.96 -1.57
N SER A 98 15.99 15.65 -1.11
CA SER A 98 15.91 16.27 0.22
C SER A 98 15.30 15.36 1.30
N GLN A 99 14.88 14.14 0.94
CA GLN A 99 14.25 13.21 1.88
C GLN A 99 15.30 12.51 2.74
N ASN A 100 15.01 12.40 4.03
CA ASN A 100 15.90 11.73 4.98
C ASN A 100 15.63 10.22 5.01
N VAL A 101 16.71 9.44 5.11
CA VAL A 101 16.67 8.01 5.40
C VAL A 101 17.31 7.77 6.76
N ASN A 102 16.71 6.92 7.58
CA ASN A 102 17.28 6.58 8.89
C ASN A 102 18.58 5.78 8.69
N LEU A 103 19.63 6.12 9.42
CA LEU A 103 20.90 5.38 9.38
C LEU A 103 20.69 3.89 9.73
N GLY A 104 19.75 3.57 10.63
CA GLY A 104 19.37 2.20 10.96
C GLY A 104 18.90 1.39 9.75
N THR A 105 18.14 2.01 8.84
CA THR A 105 17.73 1.40 7.57
C THR A 105 18.94 1.05 6.71
N VAL A 106 19.91 1.97 6.59
CA VAL A 106 21.11 1.76 5.78
C VAL A 106 21.96 0.62 6.35
N LEU A 107 22.11 0.57 7.67
CA LEU A 107 22.87 -0.49 8.35
C LEU A 107 22.17 -1.86 8.25
N TRP A 108 20.84 -1.90 8.23
CA TRP A 108 20.07 -3.13 8.16
C TRP A 108 19.94 -3.69 6.75
N TYR A 109 19.56 -2.85 5.79
CA TYR A 109 19.26 -3.27 4.41
C TYR A 109 20.45 -3.14 3.45
N GLY A 110 21.49 -2.39 3.83
CA GLY A 110 22.57 -1.98 2.94
C GLY A 110 22.22 -0.74 2.11
N SER A 111 23.24 -0.10 1.53
CA SER A 111 23.08 1.12 0.73
C SER A 111 22.19 0.93 -0.50
N GLU A 112 22.25 -0.24 -1.14
CA GLU A 112 21.48 -0.54 -2.36
C GLU A 112 19.96 -0.58 -2.11
N LYS A 113 19.54 -0.92 -0.89
CA LYS A 113 18.12 -1.02 -0.50
C LYS A 113 17.67 0.08 0.46
N ALA A 114 18.55 1.01 0.81
CA ALA A 114 18.26 2.11 1.71
C ALA A 114 17.06 2.96 1.27
N ILE A 115 16.82 3.06 -0.05
CA ILE A 115 15.67 3.79 -0.60
C ILE A 115 14.32 3.20 -0.16
N GLN A 116 14.28 1.91 0.21
CA GLN A 116 13.07 1.28 0.72
C GLN A 116 12.65 1.90 2.05
N GLY A 117 13.60 2.34 2.87
CA GLY A 117 13.31 3.02 4.14
C GLY A 117 12.94 4.49 4.02
N VAL A 118 13.00 5.10 2.83
CA VAL A 118 12.41 6.44 2.62
C VAL A 118 10.93 6.43 2.96
N SER A 119 10.24 5.32 2.68
CA SER A 119 8.80 5.23 2.88
C SER A 119 8.39 4.78 4.28
N GLU A 120 9.30 4.28 5.12
CA GLU A 120 9.00 3.74 6.47
C GLU A 120 8.26 4.75 7.36
N ASN A 121 8.63 6.03 7.27
CA ASN A 121 8.05 7.10 8.09
C ASN A 121 6.77 7.70 7.50
N PHE A 122 6.34 7.25 6.32
CA PHE A 122 5.08 7.69 5.73
C PHE A 122 3.93 6.78 6.12
N SER A 123 2.80 7.41 6.39
CA SER A 123 1.49 6.79 6.49
C SER A 123 0.83 6.79 5.11
N PHE A 124 0.03 5.76 4.85
CA PHE A 124 -0.84 5.66 3.67
C PHE A 124 -2.30 5.45 4.11
N ALA A 125 -2.65 5.98 5.29
CA ALA A 125 -3.93 5.80 5.96
C ALA A 125 -4.97 6.86 5.58
N SER A 126 -4.75 7.60 4.49
CA SER A 126 -5.76 8.45 3.86
C SER A 126 -5.36 8.82 2.43
N SER A 127 -6.35 9.25 1.64
CA SER A 127 -6.17 9.86 0.32
C SER A 127 -5.17 11.01 0.35
N SER A 128 -5.29 11.88 1.36
CA SER A 128 -4.45 13.06 1.52
C SER A 128 -2.98 12.71 1.76
N GLU A 129 -2.72 11.67 2.56
CA GLU A 129 -1.38 11.18 2.83
C GLU A 129 -0.79 10.53 1.59
N ILE A 130 -1.54 9.68 0.88
CA ILE A 130 -1.10 9.07 -0.38
C ILE A 130 -0.72 10.16 -1.38
N LYS A 131 -1.61 11.12 -1.67
CA LYS A 131 -1.35 12.24 -2.60
C LYS A 131 -0.10 13.04 -2.19
N ASN A 132 0.04 13.34 -0.90
CA ASN A 132 1.17 14.10 -0.38
C ASN A 132 2.50 13.35 -0.53
N VAL A 133 2.53 12.05 -0.22
CA VAL A 133 3.74 11.23 -0.33
C VAL A 133 4.11 11.02 -1.80
N SER A 134 3.13 10.75 -2.67
CA SER A 134 3.33 10.69 -4.12
C SER A 134 3.97 11.96 -4.68
N GLN A 135 3.50 13.13 -4.24
CA GLN A 135 4.08 14.41 -4.64
C GLN A 135 5.48 14.62 -4.07
N LYS A 136 5.71 14.31 -2.80
CA LYS A 136 7.01 14.48 -2.13
C LYS A 136 8.10 13.57 -2.65
N LEU A 137 7.74 12.35 -3.06
CA LEU A 137 8.71 11.34 -3.48
C LEU A 137 8.91 11.33 -5.00
N LEU A 138 7.82 11.47 -5.76
CA LEU A 138 7.88 11.31 -7.21
C LEU A 138 7.58 12.61 -7.95
N GLY A 139 7.08 13.66 -7.29
CA GLY A 139 6.50 14.81 -7.98
C GLY A 139 5.25 14.43 -8.78
N PHE A 140 4.56 13.35 -8.39
CA PHE A 140 3.34 12.87 -9.04
C PHE A 140 2.12 13.51 -8.39
N GLN A 141 1.31 14.21 -9.19
CA GLN A 141 0.06 14.83 -8.75
C GLN A 141 -1.12 14.06 -9.33
N VAL A 142 -1.99 13.57 -8.45
CA VAL A 142 -3.29 13.02 -8.86
C VAL A 142 -4.14 14.14 -9.46
N GLN A 143 -4.62 13.94 -10.67
CA GLN A 143 -5.43 14.95 -11.37
C GLN A 143 -6.77 15.17 -10.66
N LYS A 144 -7.20 16.42 -10.60
CA LYS A 144 -8.51 16.76 -10.03
C LYS A 144 -9.64 16.20 -10.88
N ASN A 145 -10.69 15.71 -10.25
CA ASN A 145 -11.85 15.05 -10.85
C ASN A 145 -11.49 13.80 -11.68
N SER A 146 -10.32 13.20 -11.45
CA SER A 146 -9.95 11.94 -12.10
C SER A 146 -10.63 10.75 -11.42
N LEU A 147 -10.65 9.62 -12.13
CA LEU A 147 -11.09 8.35 -11.54
C LEU A 147 -10.26 8.00 -10.29
N LEU A 148 -8.94 8.17 -10.35
CA LEU A 148 -8.07 7.90 -9.20
C LEU A 148 -8.37 8.80 -7.99
N GLU A 149 -8.70 10.08 -8.21
CA GLU A 149 -9.12 10.95 -7.12
C GLU A 149 -10.37 10.40 -6.41
N SER A 150 -11.41 10.04 -7.17
CA SER A 150 -12.64 9.49 -6.59
C SER A 150 -12.41 8.16 -5.85
N VAL A 151 -11.52 7.31 -6.38
CA VAL A 151 -11.15 6.01 -5.81
C VAL A 151 -10.34 6.19 -4.52
N LEU A 152 -9.47 7.21 -4.44
CA LEU A 152 -8.75 7.57 -3.22
C LEU A 152 -9.70 8.11 -2.14
N GLU A 153 -10.67 8.94 -2.50
CA GLU A 153 -11.67 9.45 -1.55
C GLU A 153 -12.55 8.33 -1.00
N GLU A 154 -12.91 7.34 -1.82
CA GLU A 154 -13.65 6.17 -1.36
C GLU A 154 -12.80 5.31 -0.40
N TYR A 155 -11.49 5.20 -0.66
CA TYR A 155 -10.56 4.50 0.22
C TYR A 155 -10.45 5.11 1.62
N ASP A 156 -10.72 6.42 1.80
CA ASP A 156 -10.77 7.03 3.14
C ASP A 156 -11.80 6.35 4.05
N LYS A 157 -12.88 5.79 3.49
CA LYS A 157 -13.86 5.01 4.29
C LYS A 157 -13.21 3.75 4.85
N VAL A 158 -12.43 3.03 4.04
CA VAL A 158 -11.68 1.84 4.46
C VAL A 158 -10.69 2.19 5.56
N CYS A 159 -9.97 3.31 5.44
CA CYS A 159 -9.04 3.79 6.47
C CYS A 159 -9.75 4.12 7.79
N ASN A 160 -10.91 4.78 7.74
CA ASN A 160 -11.73 5.07 8.93
C ASN A 160 -12.24 3.80 9.62
N LEU A 161 -12.62 2.78 8.83
CA LEU A 161 -13.02 1.47 9.36
C LEU A 161 -11.84 0.75 10.03
N ARG A 162 -10.66 0.75 9.39
CA ARG A 162 -9.42 0.21 9.97
C ARG A 162 -9.06 0.90 11.29
N HIS A 163 -9.21 2.21 11.38
CA HIS A 163 -8.98 2.93 12.63
C HIS A 163 -9.87 2.43 13.78
N ALA A 164 -11.15 2.18 13.52
CA ALA A 164 -12.07 1.69 14.54
C ALA A 164 -11.73 0.27 15.00
N VAL A 165 -11.39 -0.60 14.05
CA VAL A 165 -11.01 -1.99 14.32
C VAL A 165 -9.71 -2.07 15.12
N VAL A 166 -8.68 -1.29 14.75
CA VAL A 166 -7.35 -1.38 15.39
C VAL A 166 -7.29 -0.65 16.73
N HIS A 167 -7.88 0.55 16.83
CA HIS A 167 -7.62 1.45 17.96
C HIS A 167 -8.80 1.59 18.93
N SER A 168 -9.93 0.94 18.68
CA SER A 168 -11.15 1.16 19.48
C SER A 168 -11.97 -0.12 19.72
N ASP A 169 -11.33 -1.30 19.69
CA ASP A 169 -12.02 -2.59 19.90
C ASP A 169 -13.21 -2.77 18.94
N GLY A 170 -13.04 -2.33 17.69
CA GLY A 170 -14.08 -2.31 16.67
C GLY A 170 -15.15 -1.22 16.85
N PHE A 171 -15.13 -0.41 17.90
CA PHE A 171 -16.11 0.66 18.08
C PHE A 171 -15.74 1.94 17.31
N LEU A 172 -16.74 2.58 16.70
CA LEU A 172 -16.56 3.86 16.05
C LEU A 172 -16.46 4.98 17.08
N ALA A 173 -15.33 5.69 17.08
CA ALA A 173 -15.19 6.98 17.75
C ALA A 173 -15.97 8.07 16.99
N GLY A 174 -16.38 9.13 17.70
CA GLY A 174 -17.22 10.21 17.13
C GLY A 174 -16.62 10.88 15.89
N LYS A 175 -15.28 11.06 15.85
CA LYS A 175 -14.59 11.60 14.66
C LYS A 175 -14.80 10.69 13.44
N ASN A 176 -14.55 9.39 13.57
CA ASN A 176 -14.64 8.43 12.47
C ASN A 176 -16.10 8.23 12.03
N ALA A 177 -17.04 8.19 13.00
CA ALA A 177 -18.47 8.13 12.70
C ALA A 177 -18.92 9.34 11.86
N THR A 178 -18.41 10.53 12.17
CA THR A 178 -18.69 11.76 11.40
C THR A 178 -18.12 11.66 9.99
N SER A 179 -16.86 11.23 9.83
CA SER A 179 -16.23 11.02 8.52
C SER A 179 -16.99 10.01 7.65
N LEU A 180 -17.59 8.99 8.27
CA LEU A 180 -18.41 7.98 7.60
C LEU A 180 -19.88 8.38 7.44
N SER A 181 -20.25 9.62 7.80
CA SER A 181 -21.64 10.11 7.74
C SER A 181 -22.65 9.23 8.52
N ILE A 182 -22.19 8.58 9.60
CA ILE A 182 -23.05 7.75 10.46
C ILE A 182 -23.89 8.65 11.35
N VAL A 183 -25.21 8.44 11.31
CA VAL A 183 -26.16 9.19 12.13
C VAL A 183 -25.88 8.96 13.62
N LYS A 184 -25.88 10.03 14.40
CA LYS A 184 -25.71 9.96 15.85
C LYS A 184 -26.87 9.16 16.47
N VAL A 185 -26.51 8.16 17.27
CA VAL A 185 -27.45 7.32 18.02
C VAL A 185 -27.02 7.24 19.48
N ASP A 186 -27.96 6.96 20.39
CA ASP A 186 -27.69 6.82 21.83
C ASP A 186 -27.05 5.47 22.21
N LYS A 187 -26.40 4.81 21.24
CA LYS A 187 -25.75 3.51 21.39
C LYS A 187 -24.33 3.56 20.85
N ARG A 188 -23.44 2.72 21.40
CA ARG A 188 -22.12 2.50 20.82
C ARG A 188 -22.27 1.76 19.50
N VAL A 189 -21.65 2.27 18.44
CA VAL A 189 -21.64 1.64 17.12
C VAL A 189 -20.36 0.84 16.97
N ARG A 190 -20.49 -0.44 16.63
CA ARG A 190 -19.36 -1.34 16.35
C ARG A 190 -19.33 -1.63 14.86
N VAL A 191 -18.15 -1.56 14.28
CA VAL A 191 -17.89 -1.99 12.91
C VAL A 191 -18.09 -3.50 12.83
N PHE A 192 -18.83 -3.93 11.82
CA PHE A 192 -19.10 -5.33 11.54
C PHE A 192 -18.88 -5.57 10.06
N PHE A 193 -18.27 -6.72 9.73
CA PHE A 193 -18.04 -7.17 8.38
C PHE A 193 -18.61 -8.56 8.24
N ASP A 194 -19.58 -8.71 7.34
CA ASP A 194 -19.90 -10.01 6.78
C ASP A 194 -19.01 -10.28 5.56
N TYR A 195 -19.20 -11.45 4.96
CA TYR A 195 -18.44 -11.85 3.79
C TYR A 195 -18.63 -10.88 2.61
N ALA A 196 -19.85 -10.35 2.40
CA ALA A 196 -20.13 -9.41 1.32
C ALA A 196 -19.35 -8.10 1.50
N SER A 197 -19.45 -7.50 2.69
CA SER A 197 -18.73 -6.28 3.05
C SER A 197 -17.21 -6.46 2.95
N PHE A 198 -16.69 -7.65 3.29
CA PHE A 198 -15.28 -7.98 3.12
C PHE A 198 -14.86 -8.04 1.64
N GLN A 199 -15.68 -8.62 0.77
CA GLN A 199 -15.42 -8.64 -0.68
C GLN A 199 -15.46 -7.23 -1.28
N GLU A 200 -16.38 -6.37 -0.83
CA GLU A 200 -16.46 -4.97 -1.25
C GLU A 200 -15.19 -4.20 -0.89
N VAL A 201 -14.71 -4.32 0.35
CA VAL A 201 -13.45 -3.69 0.76
C VAL A 201 -12.25 -4.25 0.00
N SER A 202 -12.22 -5.57 -0.24
CA SER A 202 -11.18 -6.21 -1.05
C SER A 202 -11.14 -5.66 -2.48
N ALA A 203 -12.31 -5.52 -3.10
CA ALA A 203 -12.45 -4.95 -4.43
C ALA A 203 -12.02 -3.48 -4.46
N MET A 204 -12.41 -2.68 -3.44
CA MET A 204 -11.98 -1.29 -3.31
C MET A 204 -10.45 -1.16 -3.23
N CYS A 205 -9.79 -1.98 -2.40
CA CYS A 205 -8.32 -2.00 -2.33
C CYS A 205 -7.68 -2.38 -3.67
N LEU A 206 -8.23 -3.38 -4.37
CA LEU A 206 -7.75 -3.77 -5.70
C LEU A 206 -7.91 -2.64 -6.71
N THR A 207 -9.09 -2.03 -6.78
CA THR A 207 -9.39 -0.91 -7.67
C THR A 207 -8.46 0.26 -7.42
N LEU A 208 -8.18 0.61 -6.16
CA LEU A 208 -7.22 1.66 -5.83
C LEU A 208 -5.84 1.34 -6.38
N VAL A 209 -5.33 0.15 -6.06
CA VAL A 209 -3.99 -0.26 -6.45
C VAL A 209 -3.84 -0.32 -7.97
N THR A 210 -4.82 -0.85 -8.70
CA THR A 210 -4.77 -0.93 -10.17
C THR A 210 -4.85 0.44 -10.82
N ASN A 211 -5.78 1.31 -10.39
CA ASN A 211 -5.90 2.66 -10.96
C ASN A 211 -4.66 3.50 -10.68
N TYR A 212 -4.11 3.41 -9.47
CA TYR A 212 -2.88 4.11 -9.12
C TYR A 212 -1.70 3.60 -9.96
N ASN A 213 -1.58 2.28 -10.14
CA ASN A 213 -0.55 1.67 -10.98
C ASN A 213 -0.61 2.17 -12.42
N ASP A 214 -1.82 2.22 -12.99
CA ASP A 214 -2.03 2.62 -14.39
C ASP A 214 -1.77 4.13 -14.60
N GLU A 215 -2.23 4.98 -13.68
CA GLU A 215 -1.98 6.42 -13.77
C GLU A 215 -0.50 6.74 -13.60
N LEU A 216 0.17 6.07 -12.65
CA LEU A 216 1.60 6.25 -12.44
C LEU A 216 2.43 5.68 -13.59
N PHE A 217 2.01 4.57 -14.22
CA PHE A 217 2.64 4.05 -15.43
C PHE A 217 2.59 5.08 -16.57
N LYS A 218 1.42 5.67 -16.83
CA LYS A 218 1.26 6.73 -17.85
C LYS A 218 2.20 7.91 -17.60
N GLU A 219 2.25 8.38 -16.36
CA GLU A 219 3.17 9.44 -15.93
C GLU A 219 4.63 9.04 -16.20
N PHE A 220 5.03 7.80 -15.88
CA PHE A 220 6.39 7.32 -16.12
C PHE A 220 6.71 7.16 -17.60
N CYS A 221 5.75 6.75 -18.42
CA CYS A 221 5.90 6.71 -19.88
C CYS A 221 6.11 8.11 -20.46
N GLU A 222 5.34 9.10 -20.02
CA GLU A 222 5.51 10.50 -20.42
C GLU A 222 6.89 11.04 -20.01
N ARG A 223 7.30 10.78 -18.75
CA ARG A 223 8.61 11.20 -18.24
C ARG A 223 9.75 10.55 -19.00
N TRP A 224 9.66 9.25 -19.26
CA TRP A 224 10.63 8.54 -20.09
C TRP A 224 10.68 9.14 -21.50
N ALA A 225 9.52 9.39 -22.12
CA ALA A 225 9.41 9.95 -23.46
C ALA A 225 10.03 11.36 -23.56
N ILE A 226 9.69 12.25 -22.64
CA ILE A 226 10.00 13.69 -22.75
C ILE A 226 11.13 14.10 -21.81
N ILE A 227 10.99 13.84 -20.51
CA ILE A 227 11.85 14.42 -19.47
C ILE A 227 13.23 13.76 -19.48
N TRP A 228 13.27 12.44 -19.56
CA TRP A 228 14.52 11.67 -19.48
C TRP A 228 15.46 12.02 -20.65
N ARG A 229 14.92 12.27 -21.84
CA ARG A 229 15.72 12.68 -23.01
C ARG A 229 16.37 14.06 -22.87
N ARG A 230 15.84 14.91 -21.98
CA ARG A 230 16.40 16.24 -21.68
C ARG A 230 17.46 16.19 -20.59
N ASP A 231 17.60 15.06 -19.90
CA ASP A 231 18.62 14.85 -18.88
C ASP A 231 19.92 14.42 -19.55
N TYR A 232 20.96 15.24 -19.41
CA TYR A 232 22.28 15.00 -20.00
C TYR A 232 22.98 13.77 -19.41
N ASN A 233 22.53 13.26 -18.26
CA ASN A 233 23.08 12.04 -17.65
C ASN A 233 22.50 10.75 -18.24
N ILE A 234 21.44 10.84 -19.05
CA ILE A 234 20.82 9.66 -19.65
C ILE A 234 21.42 9.40 -21.02
N ASN A 235 22.05 8.24 -21.16
CA ASN A 235 22.59 7.79 -22.43
C ASN A 235 21.46 7.24 -23.31
N LEU A 236 21.10 7.95 -24.37
CA LEU A 236 20.05 7.52 -25.30
C LEU A 236 20.33 6.17 -25.98
N SER A 237 21.56 5.66 -25.96
CA SER A 237 21.85 4.30 -26.46
C SER A 237 21.25 3.18 -25.60
N ASN A 238 20.88 3.45 -24.34
CA ASN A 238 20.28 2.48 -23.42
C ASN A 238 18.77 2.70 -23.21
N GLU A 239 18.12 3.46 -24.08
CA GLU A 239 16.71 3.85 -23.95
C GLU A 239 15.77 2.65 -23.75
N GLY A 240 16.03 1.54 -24.46
CA GLY A 240 15.26 0.30 -24.34
C GLY A 240 15.44 -0.39 -22.99
N GLU A 241 16.64 -0.37 -22.41
CA GLU A 241 16.90 -0.89 -21.07
C GLU A 241 16.18 -0.03 -20.01
N LYS A 242 16.20 1.29 -20.19
CA LYS A 242 15.50 2.23 -19.32
C LYS A 242 13.99 2.09 -19.40
N PHE A 243 13.44 1.86 -20.59
CA PHE A 243 12.03 1.53 -20.73
C PHE A 243 11.69 0.17 -20.10
N GLN A 244 12.58 -0.82 -20.22
CA GLN A 244 12.40 -2.12 -19.58
C GLN A 244 12.31 -2.00 -18.06
N GLU A 245 13.08 -1.11 -17.43
CA GLU A 245 12.96 -0.81 -16.00
C GLU A 245 11.56 -0.29 -15.65
N VAL A 246 11.00 0.64 -16.44
CA VAL A 246 9.62 1.13 -16.29
C VAL A 246 8.64 -0.03 -16.46
N TRP A 247 8.74 -0.79 -17.54
CA TRP A 247 7.85 -1.92 -17.81
C TRP A 247 7.84 -2.94 -16.68
N LYS A 248 9.02 -3.38 -16.21
CA LYS A 248 9.17 -4.33 -15.10
C LYS A 248 8.59 -3.82 -13.78
N LEU A 249 8.55 -2.51 -13.59
CA LEU A 249 7.99 -1.91 -12.37
C LEU A 249 6.46 -1.96 -12.35
N PHE A 250 5.79 -1.73 -13.49
CA PHE A 250 4.34 -1.55 -13.54
C PHE A 250 3.57 -2.72 -14.15
N PHE A 251 4.20 -3.53 -14.99
CA PHE A 251 3.54 -4.62 -15.72
C PHE A 251 3.11 -5.74 -14.76
N SER A 252 1.83 -6.11 -14.83
CA SER A 252 1.28 -7.24 -14.07
C SER A 252 1.33 -8.53 -14.89
N MET A 253 2.25 -9.42 -14.53
CA MET A 253 2.32 -10.75 -15.13
C MET A 253 1.06 -11.57 -14.78
N ALA A 254 0.47 -11.35 -13.61
CA ALA A 254 -0.77 -12.00 -13.20
C ALA A 254 -1.92 -11.70 -14.18
N ASP A 255 -2.16 -10.42 -14.49
CA ASP A 255 -3.24 -10.04 -15.42
C ASP A 255 -3.00 -10.51 -16.85
N TYR A 256 -1.73 -10.51 -17.28
CA TYR A 256 -1.35 -10.99 -18.60
C TYR A 256 -1.73 -12.48 -18.78
N ASN A 257 -1.42 -13.29 -17.77
CA ASN A 257 -1.70 -14.72 -17.76
C ASN A 257 -3.21 -15.01 -17.63
N GLU A 258 -3.94 -14.20 -16.86
CA GLU A 258 -5.39 -14.34 -16.67
C GLU A 258 -6.21 -13.73 -17.82
N SER A 259 -5.56 -13.15 -18.83
CA SER A 259 -6.21 -12.46 -19.94
C SER A 259 -7.14 -11.32 -19.49
N ALA A 260 -6.82 -10.70 -18.35
CA ALA A 260 -7.52 -9.52 -17.84
C ALA A 260 -7.12 -8.24 -18.62
N ILE A 261 -5.96 -8.26 -19.28
CA ILE A 261 -5.52 -7.19 -20.19
C ILE A 261 -6.26 -7.32 -21.52
N LYS A 262 -7.12 -6.35 -21.84
CA LYS A 262 -7.92 -6.33 -23.08
C LYS A 262 -7.05 -6.24 -24.33
N ASP A 263 -6.11 -5.30 -24.33
CA ASP A 263 -5.20 -5.06 -25.45
C ASP A 263 -3.83 -5.62 -25.09
N LYS A 264 -3.64 -6.93 -25.26
CA LYS A 264 -2.35 -7.57 -24.97
C LYS A 264 -1.28 -6.99 -25.87
N MET A 265 -0.32 -6.33 -25.24
CA MET A 265 0.83 -5.71 -25.88
C MET A 265 2.08 -6.15 -25.13
N ASP A 266 3.13 -6.49 -25.87
CA ASP A 266 4.43 -6.73 -25.26
C ASP A 266 5.17 -5.40 -24.99
N MET A 267 6.28 -5.49 -24.27
CA MET A 267 7.09 -4.32 -23.93
C MET A 267 7.56 -3.54 -25.17
N VAL A 268 7.91 -4.26 -26.25
CA VAL A 268 8.48 -3.66 -27.46
C VAL A 268 7.41 -2.86 -28.19
N ASP A 269 6.22 -3.41 -28.32
CA ASP A 269 5.09 -2.75 -28.97
C ASP A 269 4.55 -1.58 -28.11
N CYS A 270 4.59 -1.70 -26.79
CA CYS A 270 4.28 -0.58 -25.89
C CYS A 270 5.28 0.56 -26.08
N MET A 271 6.57 0.26 -26.10
CA MET A 271 7.61 1.24 -26.34
C MET A 271 7.44 1.95 -27.69
N LYS A 272 7.18 1.20 -28.78
CA LYS A 272 6.89 1.77 -30.11
C LYS A 272 5.67 2.69 -30.10
N SER A 273 4.61 2.27 -29.41
CA SER A 273 3.36 3.05 -29.30
C SER A 273 3.62 4.38 -28.59
N ILE A 274 4.40 4.37 -27.50
CA ILE A 274 4.78 5.58 -26.78
C ILE A 274 5.65 6.49 -27.67
N LYS A 275 6.64 5.94 -28.39
CA LYS A 275 7.44 6.73 -29.35
C LYS A 275 6.55 7.42 -30.41
N THR A 276 5.57 6.69 -30.92
CA THR A 276 4.61 7.22 -31.89
C THR A 276 3.78 8.37 -31.30
N ILE A 277 3.26 8.20 -30.08
CA ILE A 277 2.45 9.21 -29.37
C ILE A 277 3.25 10.50 -29.15
N TYR A 278 4.53 10.40 -28.78
CA TYR A 278 5.38 11.54 -28.44
C TYR A 278 6.30 12.02 -29.58
N GLN A 279 6.14 11.48 -30.79
CA GLN A 279 6.89 11.86 -32.00
C GLN A 279 8.42 11.71 -31.86
N LEU A 280 8.85 10.53 -31.39
CA LEU A 280 10.24 10.18 -31.10
C LEU A 280 10.84 9.20 -32.13
#